data_AF-A0A431VSV2-F1
#
_entry.id   AF-A0A431VSV2-F1
#
_cell.length_a   1.000
_cell.length_b   1.000
_cell.length_c   1.000
_cell.angle_alpha   90.00
_cell.angle_beta   90.00
_cell.angle_gamma   90.00
#
_symmetry.space_group_name_H-M   'P 1'
#
loop_
_entity.id
_entity.type
_entity.pdbx_description
1 polymer ?
#
loop_
_entity_poly.entity_id
_entity_poly.type
_entity_poly.pdbx_seq_one_letter_code
_entity_poly.pdbx_strand_id
1 'polypeptide(L)'
;MENETTFDLGSLMKNEREARGWSFAKFSDETEKYGHRLSESYLYRLESGKKKNPTTQSLKVIMQTLNLSLDEVLKCLGMDAFLDKENMQTVELNEFVFPEDLFRFNVVRRTDNGKETITNAQKSLLRELIDDWYSITEHADPTRFNDTFEKYCLRLGELLEKERNLIEIKKEDLQMTFNVDVMLNKYGMSKNDIQSELKKLNIVALYNSKSSSIPLNLMGDTWMTNKEDNEIVIIDKISEIANSYITD
;
A
#
# COMPACT_ATOMS: atom_id res chain seq x y z
N MET A 1 34.14 -26.28 -21.40
CA MET A 1 34.63 -25.11 -20.64
C MET A 1 34.37 -23.89 -21.50
N GLU A 2 33.27 -23.20 -21.24
CA GLU A 2 33.06 -21.82 -21.66
C GLU A 2 32.47 -21.13 -20.43
N ASN A 3 33.30 -20.31 -19.76
CA ASN A 3 32.84 -19.40 -18.72
C ASN A 3 32.16 -18.25 -19.45
N GLU A 4 30.84 -18.31 -19.63
CA GLU A 4 30.06 -17.10 -19.83
C GLU A 4 30.23 -16.26 -18.56
N THR A 5 31.07 -15.23 -18.63
CA THR A 5 31.10 -14.16 -17.63
C THR A 5 29.75 -13.46 -17.68
N THR A 6 28.80 -13.97 -16.90
CA THR A 6 27.52 -13.31 -16.64
C THR A 6 27.82 -11.93 -16.07
N PHE A 7 27.54 -10.90 -16.87
CA PHE A 7 27.66 -9.50 -16.50
C PHE A 7 26.57 -9.16 -15.48
N ASP A 8 26.77 -9.57 -14.21
CA ASP A 8 25.81 -9.37 -13.13
C ASP A 8 26.16 -8.15 -12.25
N LEU A 9 25.15 -7.62 -11.57
CA LEU A 9 25.30 -6.42 -10.73
C LEU A 9 26.37 -6.60 -9.63
N GLY A 10 26.48 -7.81 -9.08
CA GLY A 10 27.47 -8.13 -8.05
C GLY A 10 28.90 -7.99 -8.56
N SER A 11 29.17 -8.48 -9.77
CA SER A 11 30.46 -8.37 -10.44
C SER A 11 30.79 -6.92 -10.80
N LEU A 12 29.82 -6.14 -11.29
CA LEU A 12 29.99 -4.71 -11.56
C LEU A 12 30.37 -3.95 -10.28
N MET A 13 29.62 -4.17 -9.19
CA MET A 13 29.91 -3.55 -7.89
C MET A 13 31.31 -3.91 -7.39
N LYS A 14 31.68 -5.19 -7.48
CA LYS A 14 32.97 -5.69 -7.04
C LYS A 14 34.12 -5.02 -7.80
N ASN A 15 34.03 -4.99 -9.14
CA ASN A 15 35.06 -4.40 -9.98
C ASN A 15 35.27 -2.91 -9.64
N GLU A 16 34.18 -2.18 -9.47
CA GLU A 16 34.21 -0.75 -9.14
C GLU A 16 34.74 -0.48 -7.73
N ARG A 17 34.37 -1.30 -6.74
CA ARG A 17 34.92 -1.21 -5.39
C ARG A 17 36.43 -1.50 -5.38
N GLU A 18 36.86 -2.55 -6.07
CA GLU A 18 38.25 -2.98 -6.11
C GLU A 18 39.13 -1.99 -6.90
N ALA A 19 38.63 -1.41 -7.99
CA ALA A 19 39.31 -0.36 -8.74
C ALA A 19 39.60 0.88 -7.87
N ARG A 20 38.77 1.16 -6.86
CA ARG A 20 38.96 2.25 -5.89
C ARG A 20 39.81 1.85 -4.68
N GLY A 21 40.25 0.58 -4.59
CA GLY A 21 40.96 0.05 -3.44
C GLY A 21 40.13 0.04 -2.15
N TRP A 22 38.80 -0.02 -2.27
CA TRP A 22 37.90 0.06 -1.11
C TRP A 22 37.70 -1.31 -0.46
N SER A 23 37.83 -1.34 0.86
CA SER A 23 37.31 -2.43 1.68
C SER A 23 35.77 -2.36 1.75
N PHE A 24 35.12 -3.43 2.19
CA PHE A 24 33.67 -3.40 2.46
C PHE A 24 33.31 -2.35 3.51
N ALA A 25 34.13 -2.19 4.56
CA ALA A 25 33.95 -1.14 5.57
C ALA A 25 33.97 0.25 4.92
N LYS A 26 34.98 0.51 4.07
CA LYS A 26 35.07 1.78 3.35
C LYS A 26 33.89 1.99 2.41
N PHE A 27 33.47 0.96 1.68
CA PHE A 27 32.31 1.04 0.80
C PHE A 27 31.03 1.34 1.58
N SER A 28 30.81 0.64 2.70
CA SER A 28 29.71 0.89 3.63
C SER A 28 29.69 2.35 4.08
N ASP A 29 30.83 2.91 4.49
CA ASP A 29 30.91 4.29 4.96
C ASP A 29 30.65 5.31 3.83
N GLU A 30 31.08 5.02 2.61
CA GLU A 30 30.81 5.89 1.45
C GLU A 30 29.31 5.92 1.09
N THR A 31 28.56 4.84 1.33
CA THR A 31 27.10 4.81 1.07
C THR A 31 26.30 5.78 1.95
N GLU A 32 26.81 6.10 3.14
CA GLU A 32 26.16 7.02 4.07
C GLU A 32 26.01 8.43 3.48
N LYS A 33 26.96 8.86 2.65
CA LYS A 33 26.95 10.17 1.99
C LYS A 33 25.81 10.35 0.98
N TYR A 34 25.26 9.24 0.49
CA TYR A 34 24.25 9.23 -0.59
C TYR A 34 22.86 8.79 -0.13
N GLY A 35 22.66 8.64 1.18
CA GLY A 35 21.33 8.54 1.78
C GLY A 35 21.28 7.77 3.08
N HIS A 36 21.87 6.58 3.12
CA HIS A 36 21.98 5.78 4.35
C HIS A 36 23.11 4.77 4.23
N ARG A 37 23.69 4.40 5.38
CA ARG A 37 24.74 3.40 5.46
C ARG A 37 24.20 2.01 5.18
N LEU A 38 24.68 1.36 4.11
CA LEU A 38 24.43 -0.05 3.81
C LEU A 38 25.46 -0.92 4.52
N SER A 39 25.03 -1.94 5.27
CA SER A 39 25.97 -2.75 6.04
C SER A 39 26.94 -3.55 5.16
N GLU A 40 28.15 -3.75 5.66
CA GLU A 40 29.21 -4.52 4.98
C GLU A 40 28.75 -5.92 4.58
N SER A 41 28.04 -6.61 5.48
CA SER A 41 27.46 -7.93 5.22
C SER A 41 26.43 -7.90 4.09
N TYR A 42 25.62 -6.84 4.02
CA TYR A 42 24.65 -6.66 2.94
C TYR A 42 25.34 -6.44 1.59
N LEU A 43 26.34 -5.57 1.54
CA LEU A 43 27.13 -5.29 0.34
C LEU A 43 27.88 -6.53 -0.14
N TYR A 44 28.51 -7.27 0.77
CA TYR A 44 29.15 -8.55 0.46
C TYR A 44 28.17 -9.57 -0.13
N ARG A 45 26.94 -9.65 0.41
CA ARG A 45 25.91 -10.56 -0.11
C ARG A 45 25.43 -10.17 -1.52
N LEU A 46 25.42 -8.89 -1.86
CA LEU A 46 25.13 -8.43 -3.22
C LEU A 46 26.28 -8.79 -4.17
N GLU A 47 27.53 -8.46 -3.81
CA GLU A 47 28.71 -8.79 -4.63
C GLU A 47 28.88 -10.30 -4.85
N SER A 48 28.54 -11.12 -3.86
CA SER A 48 28.65 -12.59 -3.95
C SER A 48 27.42 -13.28 -4.58
N GLY A 49 26.41 -12.52 -5.02
CA GLY A 49 25.18 -13.07 -5.59
C GLY A 49 24.27 -13.81 -4.59
N LYS A 50 24.64 -13.87 -3.30
CA LYS A 50 23.81 -14.40 -2.19
C LYS A 50 22.54 -13.57 -1.94
N LYS A 51 22.48 -12.37 -2.51
CA LYS A 51 21.29 -11.54 -2.61
C LYS A 51 21.25 -10.95 -4.02
N LYS A 52 20.19 -11.24 -4.78
CA LYS A 52 20.05 -10.80 -6.18
C LYS A 52 19.16 -9.56 -6.36
N ASN A 53 18.26 -9.32 -5.41
CA ASN A 53 17.23 -8.28 -5.51
C ASN A 53 17.43 -7.22 -4.40
N PRO A 54 18.28 -6.21 -4.62
CA PRO A 54 18.31 -5.03 -3.75
C PRO A 54 17.01 -4.23 -3.90
N THR A 55 16.63 -3.47 -2.88
CA THR A 55 15.52 -2.51 -3.02
C THR A 55 15.95 -1.37 -3.95
N THR A 56 15.00 -0.68 -4.59
CA THR A 56 15.28 0.51 -5.42
C THR A 56 16.09 1.56 -4.66
N GLN A 57 15.82 1.73 -3.36
CA GLN A 57 16.54 2.67 -2.52
C GLN A 57 18.00 2.25 -2.30
N SER A 58 18.25 0.96 -2.01
CA SER A 58 19.63 0.45 -1.91
C SER A 58 20.36 0.55 -3.26
N LEU A 59 19.67 0.24 -4.36
CA LEU A 59 20.24 0.32 -5.70
C LEU A 59 20.65 1.75 -6.04
N LYS A 60 19.78 2.74 -5.79
CA LYS A 60 20.09 4.16 -5.97
C LYS A 60 21.32 4.59 -5.17
N VAL A 61 21.40 4.20 -3.90
CA VAL A 61 22.57 4.51 -3.06
C VAL A 61 23.84 3.91 -3.64
N ILE A 62 23.81 2.64 -4.05
CA ILE A 62 24.96 1.94 -4.66
C ILE A 62 25.40 2.65 -5.94
N MET A 63 24.45 2.97 -6.82
CA MET A 63 24.73 3.68 -8.08
C MET A 63 25.41 5.01 -7.84
N GLN A 64 24.90 5.81 -6.90
CA GLN A 64 25.50 7.10 -6.58
C GLN A 64 26.87 6.95 -5.92
N THR A 65 27.05 5.94 -5.06
CA THR A 65 28.32 5.70 -4.35
C THR A 65 29.43 5.26 -5.29
N LEU A 66 29.12 4.39 -6.25
CA LEU A 66 30.07 3.86 -7.23
C LEU A 66 30.07 4.63 -8.55
N ASN A 67 29.29 5.72 -8.65
CA ASN A 67 29.10 6.49 -9.87
C ASN A 67 28.71 5.61 -11.09
N LEU A 68 27.83 4.64 -10.87
CA LEU A 68 27.29 3.79 -11.93
C LEU A 68 26.20 4.54 -12.69
N SER A 69 26.24 4.47 -14.00
CA SER A 69 25.14 4.92 -14.84
C SER A 69 23.94 3.98 -14.69
N LEU A 70 22.74 4.53 -14.95
CA LEU A 70 21.53 3.73 -15.04
C LEU A 70 21.65 2.65 -16.13
N ASP A 71 22.33 2.98 -17.23
CA ASP A 71 22.54 2.11 -18.37
C ASP A 71 23.34 0.85 -18.01
N GLU A 72 24.45 1.02 -17.28
CA GLU A 72 25.28 -0.12 -16.83
C GLU A 72 24.49 -1.04 -15.90
N VAL A 73 23.71 -0.45 -15.00
CA VAL A 73 22.91 -1.20 -14.02
C VAL A 73 21.77 -1.94 -14.68
N LEU A 74 21.06 -1.32 -15.63
CA LEU A 74 19.97 -1.97 -16.35
C LEU A 74 20.49 -3.11 -17.22
N LYS A 75 21.65 -2.96 -17.87
CA LYS A 75 22.32 -4.07 -18.58
C LYS A 75 22.64 -5.23 -17.64
N CYS A 76 23.18 -4.96 -16.46
CA CYS A 76 23.45 -5.99 -15.45
C CYS A 76 22.20 -6.72 -14.93
N LEU A 77 21.02 -6.10 -15.07
CA LEU A 77 19.74 -6.67 -14.66
C LEU A 77 18.99 -7.35 -15.82
N GLY A 78 19.58 -7.41 -17.02
CA GLY A 78 18.90 -7.94 -18.22
C GLY A 78 17.75 -7.06 -18.70
N MET A 79 17.86 -5.74 -18.45
CA MET A 79 16.87 -4.71 -18.80
C MET A 79 17.42 -3.75 -19.86
N ASP A 80 18.38 -4.22 -20.67
CA ASP A 80 19.00 -3.50 -21.79
C ASP A 80 17.98 -3.03 -22.84
N ALA A 81 16.88 -3.76 -23.02
CA ALA A 81 15.78 -3.37 -23.90
C ALA A 81 15.15 -2.01 -23.55
N PHE A 82 15.26 -1.53 -22.30
CA PHE A 82 14.73 -0.22 -21.89
C PHE A 82 15.64 0.96 -22.26
N LEU A 83 16.87 0.71 -22.69
CA LEU A 83 17.89 1.73 -22.98
C LEU A 83 17.90 2.17 -24.44
N ASP A 84 17.34 1.35 -25.32
CA ASP A 84 17.48 1.53 -26.75
C ASP A 84 16.29 2.35 -27.31
N LYS A 85 16.55 3.63 -27.57
CA LYS A 85 15.53 4.60 -28.03
C LYS A 85 14.96 4.28 -29.40
N GLU A 86 15.69 3.56 -30.25
CA GLU A 86 15.18 3.09 -31.54
C GLU A 86 14.29 1.85 -31.37
N ASN A 87 14.63 0.97 -30.42
CA ASN A 87 13.75 -0.13 -30.01
C ASN A 87 12.49 0.34 -29.26
N MET A 88 12.42 1.56 -28.73
CA MET A 88 11.11 2.08 -28.29
C MET A 88 10.09 2.26 -29.44
N GLN A 89 10.53 2.29 -30.71
CA GLN A 89 9.64 2.36 -31.87
C GLN A 89 9.39 0.99 -32.53
N THR A 90 10.26 -0.01 -32.30
CA THR A 90 10.19 -1.34 -32.93
C THR A 90 10.06 -2.51 -31.96
N VAL A 91 10.14 -2.27 -30.65
CA VAL A 91 9.39 -3.08 -29.69
C VAL A 91 7.95 -2.84 -30.12
N GLU A 92 7.41 -3.73 -30.97
CA GLU A 92 6.01 -4.12 -30.87
C GLU A 92 5.71 -4.00 -29.39
N LEU A 93 4.92 -3.00 -29.03
CA LEU A 93 4.49 -2.79 -27.66
C LEU A 93 3.95 -4.14 -27.24
N ASN A 94 4.80 -4.99 -26.65
CA ASN A 94 4.39 -6.07 -25.78
C ASN A 94 3.44 -5.32 -24.90
N GLU A 95 2.15 -5.61 -25.10
CA GLU A 95 1.05 -4.83 -24.60
C GLU A 95 1.48 -4.27 -23.26
N PHE A 96 1.36 -2.95 -23.06
CA PHE A 96 1.41 -2.47 -21.69
C PHE A 96 0.15 -3.02 -21.03
N VAL A 97 0.20 -4.30 -20.67
CA VAL A 97 -0.76 -4.97 -19.85
C VAL A 97 -0.50 -4.32 -18.52
N PHE A 98 -1.45 -3.47 -18.11
CA PHE A 98 -1.51 -3.06 -16.72
C PHE A 98 -1.36 -4.34 -15.90
N PRO A 99 -0.25 -4.50 -15.15
CA PRO A 99 -0.01 -5.76 -14.48
C PRO A 99 -1.24 -6.01 -13.62
N GLU A 100 -1.75 -7.25 -13.65
CA GLU A 100 -2.97 -7.63 -12.92
C GLU A 100 -2.92 -7.14 -11.46
N ASP A 101 -1.70 -7.03 -10.95
CA ASP A 101 -1.39 -6.56 -9.61
C ASP A 101 -0.99 -5.07 -9.57
N LEU A 102 -1.84 -4.17 -10.04
CA LEU A 102 -1.71 -2.71 -9.81
C LEU A 102 -1.51 -2.39 -8.31
N PHE A 103 -1.99 -3.29 -7.43
CA PHE A 103 -1.75 -3.30 -5.99
C PHE A 103 -0.27 -3.29 -5.57
N ARG A 104 0.65 -3.84 -6.40
CA ARG A 104 2.10 -3.86 -6.16
C ARG A 104 2.74 -2.50 -6.36
N PHE A 105 2.09 -1.57 -7.07
CA PHE A 105 2.57 -0.20 -7.14
C PHE A 105 2.29 0.52 -5.83
N ASN A 106 3.31 1.24 -5.37
CA ASN A 106 3.21 2.08 -4.19
C ASN A 106 2.55 3.42 -4.59
N VAL A 107 1.26 3.35 -4.91
CA VAL A 107 0.45 4.51 -5.28
C VAL A 107 0.14 5.29 -4.00
N VAL A 108 0.42 6.59 -4.04
CA VAL A 108 0.16 7.51 -2.93
C VAL A 108 -0.62 8.71 -3.46
N ARG A 109 -1.59 9.17 -2.68
CA ARG A 109 -2.27 10.45 -2.90
C ARG A 109 -1.43 11.56 -2.28
N ARG A 110 -1.19 12.64 -3.03
CA ARG A 110 -0.62 13.87 -2.48
C ARG A 110 -1.76 14.73 -1.91
N THR A 111 -1.64 15.13 -0.65
CA THR A 111 -2.54 16.05 0.03
C THR A 111 -1.75 17.26 0.51
N ASP A 112 -2.46 18.31 0.95
CA ASP A 112 -1.82 19.48 1.56
C ASP A 112 -0.99 19.12 2.81
N ASN A 113 -1.35 18.00 3.46
CA ASN A 113 -0.68 17.48 4.65
C ASN A 113 0.40 16.41 4.33
N GLY A 114 0.69 16.14 3.06
CA GLY A 114 1.78 15.25 2.66
C GLY A 114 1.39 14.15 1.67
N LYS A 115 1.82 12.92 1.94
CA LYS A 115 1.56 11.75 1.10
C LYS A 115 0.80 10.70 1.91
N GLU A 116 -0.32 10.24 1.37
CA GLU A 116 -1.18 9.22 1.97
C GLU A 116 -1.18 7.98 1.08
N THR A 117 -0.97 6.81 1.68
CA THR A 117 -1.11 5.53 0.97
C THR A 117 -2.59 5.27 0.72
N ILE A 118 -2.95 4.90 -0.51
CA ILE A 118 -4.31 4.50 -0.85
C ILE A 118 -4.52 3.00 -0.61
N THR A 119 -5.75 2.61 -0.27
CA THR A 119 -6.10 1.21 0.04
C THR A 119 -6.14 0.35 -1.22
N ASN A 120 -6.17 -0.98 -1.06
CA ASN A 120 -6.32 -1.89 -2.20
C ASN A 120 -7.67 -1.68 -2.92
N ALA A 121 -8.76 -1.42 -2.18
CA ALA A 121 -10.06 -1.14 -2.81
C ALA A 121 -10.01 0.13 -3.68
N GLN A 122 -9.37 1.19 -3.19
CA GLN A 122 -9.14 2.42 -3.96
C GLN A 122 -8.25 2.16 -5.19
N LYS A 123 -7.19 1.35 -5.07
CA LYS A 123 -6.34 0.94 -6.20
C LYS A 123 -7.11 0.13 -7.25
N SER A 124 -8.03 -0.74 -6.83
CA SER A 124 -8.89 -1.49 -7.75
C SER A 124 -9.81 -0.57 -8.53
N LEU A 125 -10.42 0.41 -7.86
CA LEU A 125 -11.27 1.39 -8.52
C LEU A 125 -10.49 2.24 -9.55
N LEU A 126 -9.25 2.62 -9.21
CA LEU A 126 -8.36 3.32 -10.13
C LEU A 126 -8.02 2.47 -11.37
N ARG A 127 -7.80 1.17 -11.18
CA ARG A 127 -7.57 0.23 -12.30
C ARG A 127 -8.75 0.25 -13.26
N GLU A 128 -9.96 0.04 -12.74
CA GLU A 128 -11.17 0.00 -13.54
C GLU A 128 -11.38 1.32 -14.31
N LEU A 129 -11.14 2.47 -13.68
CA LEU A 129 -11.23 3.77 -14.34
C LEU A 129 -10.26 3.89 -15.53
N ILE A 130 -9.03 3.37 -15.37
CA ILE A 130 -8.03 3.40 -16.44
C ILE A 130 -8.45 2.47 -17.58
N ASP A 131 -8.89 1.26 -17.26
CA ASP A 131 -9.36 0.27 -18.24
C ASP A 131 -10.53 0.83 -19.08
N ASP A 132 -11.52 1.45 -18.42
CA ASP A 132 -12.65 2.08 -19.08
C ASP A 132 -12.22 3.29 -19.94
N TRP A 133 -11.24 4.08 -19.49
CA TRP A 133 -10.72 5.21 -20.26
C TRP A 133 -10.04 4.76 -21.56
N TYR A 134 -9.23 3.70 -21.51
CA TYR A 134 -8.64 3.09 -22.71
C TYR A 134 -9.74 2.58 -23.66
N SER A 135 -10.72 1.85 -23.14
CA SER A 135 -11.85 1.35 -23.94
C SER A 135 -12.62 2.49 -24.64
N ILE A 136 -12.92 3.57 -23.93
CA ILE A 136 -13.63 4.73 -24.48
C ILE A 136 -12.83 5.41 -25.59
N THR A 137 -11.52 5.58 -25.38
CA THR A 137 -10.64 6.22 -26.37
C THR A 137 -10.46 5.36 -27.61
N GLU A 138 -10.36 4.04 -27.47
CA GLU A 138 -10.30 3.10 -28.60
C GLU A 138 -11.56 3.15 -29.47
N HIS A 139 -12.74 3.28 -28.85
CA HIS A 139 -14.02 3.31 -29.56
C HIS A 139 -14.46 4.72 -29.99
N ALA A 140 -13.64 5.75 -29.74
CA ALA A 140 -13.89 7.16 -30.10
C ALA A 140 -15.27 7.72 -29.64
N ASP A 141 -15.79 7.24 -28.52
CA ASP A 141 -17.08 7.70 -27.94
C ASP A 141 -16.86 8.44 -26.61
N PRO A 142 -16.39 9.70 -26.63
CA PRO A 142 -16.09 10.46 -25.43
C PRO A 142 -17.34 10.78 -24.59
N THR A 143 -18.55 10.62 -25.13
CA THR A 143 -19.79 10.90 -24.37
C THR A 143 -20.01 9.88 -23.25
N ARG A 144 -19.51 8.65 -23.42
CA ARG A 144 -19.50 7.61 -22.37
C ARG A 144 -18.59 7.91 -21.19
N PHE A 145 -17.64 8.84 -21.34
CA PHE A 145 -16.69 9.16 -20.26
C PHE A 145 -17.37 9.86 -19.10
N ASN A 146 -18.27 10.81 -19.36
CA ASN A 146 -18.90 11.59 -18.28
C ASN A 146 -19.78 10.71 -17.38
N ASP A 147 -20.64 9.87 -17.98
CA ASP A 147 -21.52 8.96 -17.23
C ASP A 147 -20.73 7.90 -16.44
N THR A 148 -19.59 7.47 -16.99
CA THR A 148 -18.69 6.50 -16.37
C THR A 148 -17.92 7.14 -15.22
N PHE A 149 -17.44 8.36 -15.41
CA PHE A 149 -16.69 9.11 -14.40
C PHE A 149 -17.55 9.42 -13.16
N GLU A 150 -18.80 9.84 -13.34
CA GLU A 150 -19.73 10.07 -12.22
C GLU A 150 -19.88 8.83 -11.33
N LYS A 151 -20.02 7.64 -11.94
CA LYS A 151 -20.11 6.37 -11.21
C LYS A 151 -18.85 6.10 -10.39
N TYR A 152 -17.66 6.40 -10.92
CA TYR A 152 -16.41 6.25 -10.18
C TYR A 152 -16.32 7.22 -9.01
N CYS A 153 -16.77 8.48 -9.17
CA CYS A 153 -16.83 9.43 -8.06
C CYS A 153 -17.75 8.96 -6.94
N LEU A 154 -18.94 8.46 -7.28
CA LEU A 154 -19.89 7.91 -6.29
C LEU A 154 -19.29 6.69 -5.57
N ARG A 155 -18.75 5.72 -6.29
CA ARG A 155 -18.12 4.53 -5.71
C ARG A 155 -16.91 4.88 -4.83
N LEU A 156 -16.11 5.86 -5.23
CA LEU A 156 -15.00 6.34 -4.40
C LEU A 156 -15.52 7.00 -3.12
N GLY A 157 -16.58 7.80 -3.20
CA GLY A 157 -17.23 8.40 -2.04
C GLY A 157 -17.69 7.34 -1.04
N GLU A 158 -18.40 6.31 -1.51
CA GLU A 158 -18.85 5.18 -0.70
C GLU A 158 -17.67 4.41 -0.07
N LEU A 159 -16.60 4.17 -0.83
CA LEU A 159 -15.39 3.51 -0.32
C LEU A 159 -14.74 4.34 0.79
N LEU A 160 -14.59 5.65 0.58
CA LEU A 160 -14.00 6.55 1.56
C LEU A 160 -14.84 6.63 2.84
N GLU A 161 -16.16 6.66 2.71
CA GLU A 161 -17.06 6.63 3.85
C GLU A 161 -16.93 5.33 4.64
N LYS A 162 -16.94 4.18 3.96
CA LYS A 162 -16.70 2.87 4.58
C LYS A 162 -15.35 2.82 5.28
N GLU A 163 -14.29 3.25 4.62
CA GLU A 163 -12.94 3.25 5.17
C GLU A 163 -12.75 4.26 6.30
N ARG A 164 -13.58 5.29 6.39
CA ARG A 164 -13.60 6.23 7.50
C ARG A 164 -14.37 5.67 8.69
N ASN A 165 -15.57 5.15 8.45
CA ASN A 165 -16.54 4.87 9.52
C ASN A 165 -16.60 3.40 9.94
N LEU A 166 -16.07 2.48 9.14
CA LEU A 166 -16.10 1.06 9.44
C LEU A 166 -14.76 0.57 9.96
N ILE A 167 -14.80 -0.32 10.95
CA ILE A 167 -13.64 -1.05 11.47
C ILE A 167 -13.93 -2.53 11.33
N GLU A 168 -13.08 -3.22 10.58
CA GLU A 168 -13.17 -4.66 10.39
C GLU A 168 -12.23 -5.38 11.38
N ILE A 169 -12.76 -6.39 12.07
CA ILE A 169 -11.99 -7.25 12.97
C ILE A 169 -12.15 -8.70 12.56
N LYS A 170 -11.00 -9.35 12.32
CA LYS A 170 -10.90 -10.77 12.02
C LYS A 170 -10.35 -11.52 13.21
N LYS A 171 -10.98 -12.63 13.58
CA LYS A 171 -10.50 -13.56 14.59
C LYS A 171 -10.82 -14.97 14.15
N GLU A 172 -9.79 -15.81 13.98
CA GLU A 172 -9.92 -17.13 13.36
C GLU A 172 -10.56 -16.99 11.96
N ASP A 173 -11.59 -17.79 11.64
CA ASP A 173 -12.31 -17.74 10.36
C ASP A 173 -13.51 -16.79 10.39
N LEU A 174 -13.68 -16.01 11.48
CA LEU A 174 -14.79 -15.07 11.62
C LEU A 174 -14.35 -13.63 11.35
N GLN A 175 -15.23 -12.89 10.68
CA GLN A 175 -15.07 -11.48 10.37
C GLN A 175 -16.31 -10.72 10.86
N MET A 176 -16.07 -9.65 11.61
CA MET A 176 -17.10 -8.70 11.99
C MET A 176 -16.72 -7.27 11.62
N THR A 177 -17.71 -6.50 11.21
CA THR A 177 -17.58 -5.09 10.87
C THR A 177 -18.25 -4.25 11.95
N PHE A 178 -17.61 -3.16 12.36
CA PHE A 178 -18.15 -2.23 13.33
C PHE A 178 -18.33 -0.86 12.66
N ASN A 179 -19.55 -0.36 12.63
CA ASN A 179 -19.83 1.00 12.22
C ASN A 179 -19.70 1.93 13.44
N VAL A 180 -18.68 2.78 13.39
CA VAL A 180 -18.25 3.64 14.50
C VAL A 180 -18.47 5.12 14.20
N ASP A 181 -19.30 5.45 13.20
CA ASP A 181 -19.58 6.82 12.76
C ASP A 181 -19.92 7.75 13.94
N VAL A 182 -20.81 7.30 14.83
CA VAL A 182 -21.21 8.06 16.02
C VAL A 182 -20.03 8.34 16.94
N MET A 183 -19.16 7.36 17.19
CA MET A 183 -17.99 7.56 18.04
C MET A 183 -17.04 8.61 17.45
N LEU A 184 -16.83 8.56 16.12
CA LEU A 184 -15.94 9.49 15.42
C LEU A 184 -16.52 10.90 15.36
N ASN A 185 -17.75 11.05 14.88
CA ASN A 185 -18.31 12.35 14.51
C ASN A 185 -19.03 13.04 15.67
N LYS A 186 -19.78 12.29 16.50
CA LYS A 186 -20.50 12.88 17.64
C LYS A 186 -19.58 13.06 18.85
N TYR A 187 -18.70 12.09 19.09
CA TYR A 187 -17.85 12.07 20.29
C TYR A 187 -16.38 12.44 20.02
N GLY A 188 -16.00 12.72 18.78
CA GLY A 188 -14.64 13.17 18.44
C GLY A 188 -13.55 12.14 18.74
N MET A 189 -13.90 10.86 18.80
CA MET A 189 -12.96 9.80 19.17
C MET A 189 -12.02 9.45 18.02
N SER A 190 -10.80 9.03 18.36
CA SER A 190 -9.82 8.57 17.39
C SER A 190 -10.15 7.16 16.91
N LYS A 191 -10.14 6.96 15.58
CA LYS A 191 -10.36 5.65 14.96
C LYS A 191 -9.37 4.58 15.45
N ASN A 192 -8.11 4.96 15.67
CA ASN A 192 -7.08 4.04 16.15
C ASN A 192 -7.34 3.56 17.58
N ASP A 193 -7.86 4.45 18.42
CA ASP A 193 -8.18 4.14 19.80
C ASP A 193 -9.39 3.20 19.85
N ILE A 194 -10.45 3.52 19.09
CA ILE A 194 -11.63 2.65 18.94
C ILE A 194 -11.22 1.26 18.43
N GLN A 195 -10.40 1.20 17.38
CA GLN A 195 -9.93 -0.07 16.83
C GLN A 195 -9.15 -0.90 17.86
N SER A 196 -8.36 -0.25 18.71
CA SER A 196 -7.57 -0.92 19.74
C SER A 196 -8.45 -1.54 20.83
N GLU A 197 -9.54 -0.87 21.21
CA GLU A 197 -10.53 -1.42 22.15
C GLU A 197 -11.34 -2.56 21.53
N LEU A 198 -11.84 -2.37 20.31
CA LEU A 198 -12.65 -3.38 19.62
C LEU A 198 -11.87 -4.70 19.46
N LYS A 199 -10.55 -4.65 19.25
CA LYS A 199 -9.68 -5.84 19.17
C LYS A 199 -9.65 -6.68 20.47
N LYS A 200 -10.02 -6.11 21.61
CA LYS A 200 -10.08 -6.81 22.90
C LYS A 200 -11.38 -7.60 23.07
N LEU A 201 -12.38 -7.34 22.24
CA LEU A 201 -13.69 -7.98 22.33
C LEU A 201 -13.63 -9.47 21.97
N ASN A 202 -14.55 -10.25 22.55
CA ASN A 202 -14.76 -11.63 22.17
C ASN A 202 -15.64 -11.71 20.90
N ILE A 203 -14.99 -11.57 19.73
CA ILE A 203 -15.66 -11.58 18.42
C ILE A 203 -16.48 -12.86 18.19
N VAL A 204 -16.00 -14.02 18.64
CA VAL A 204 -16.73 -15.30 18.49
C VAL A 204 -18.07 -15.25 19.23
N ALA A 205 -18.10 -14.68 20.44
CA ALA A 205 -19.33 -14.54 21.20
C ALA A 205 -20.30 -13.53 20.56
N LEU A 206 -19.78 -12.42 20.03
CA LEU A 206 -20.58 -11.41 19.36
C LEU A 206 -21.21 -11.95 18.07
N TYR A 207 -20.42 -12.65 17.25
CA TYR A 207 -20.85 -13.23 15.99
C TYR A 207 -22.02 -14.21 16.19
N ASN A 208 -21.87 -15.13 17.16
CA ASN A 208 -22.87 -16.15 17.47
C ASN A 208 -24.07 -15.65 18.29
N SER A 209 -24.06 -14.38 18.72
CA SER A 209 -25.19 -13.79 19.43
C SER A 209 -26.40 -13.67 18.50
N LYS A 210 -27.55 -14.15 19.01
CA LYS A 210 -28.86 -14.00 18.35
C LYS A 210 -29.53 -12.66 18.66
N SER A 211 -29.00 -11.90 19.62
CA SER A 211 -29.55 -10.61 19.99
C SER A 211 -29.20 -9.56 18.94
N SER A 212 -30.22 -8.83 18.47
CA SER A 212 -30.03 -7.66 17.63
C SER A 212 -29.46 -6.48 18.42
N SER A 213 -29.68 -6.39 19.73
CA SER A 213 -29.06 -5.35 20.56
C SER A 213 -28.00 -5.95 21.47
N ILE A 214 -26.75 -5.48 21.35
CA ILE A 214 -25.62 -5.96 22.14
C ILE A 214 -24.88 -4.78 22.76
N PRO A 215 -25.04 -4.48 24.06
CA PRO A 215 -24.27 -3.42 24.67
C PRO A 215 -22.78 -3.73 24.65
N LEU A 216 -21.96 -2.78 24.22
CA LEU A 216 -20.51 -2.91 24.19
C LEU A 216 -19.86 -1.99 25.22
N ASN A 217 -18.96 -2.55 26.04
CA ASN A 217 -18.15 -1.76 26.96
C ASN A 217 -16.85 -1.38 26.26
N LEU A 218 -16.72 -0.10 25.88
CA LEU A 218 -15.59 0.42 25.13
C LEU A 218 -15.16 1.75 25.73
N MET A 219 -13.87 1.94 25.95
CA MET A 219 -13.32 3.21 26.48
C MET A 219 -13.91 3.62 27.85
N GLY A 220 -14.30 2.66 28.67
CA GLY A 220 -14.89 2.93 29.98
C GLY A 220 -16.37 3.32 29.96
N ASP A 221 -17.00 3.39 28.78
CA ASP A 221 -18.43 3.64 28.62
C ASP A 221 -19.16 2.38 28.09
N THR A 222 -20.46 2.30 28.37
CA THR A 222 -21.34 1.30 27.73
C THR A 222 -22.08 1.93 26.55
N TRP A 223 -21.92 1.31 25.39
CA TRP A 223 -22.47 1.75 24.12
C TRP A 223 -23.66 0.90 23.73
N MET A 224 -24.74 1.57 23.34
CA MET A 224 -25.89 0.94 22.70
C MET A 224 -25.52 0.61 21.25
N THR A 225 -25.83 -0.61 20.82
CA THR A 225 -25.56 -1.05 19.46
C THR A 225 -26.73 -1.82 18.88
N ASN A 226 -26.77 -1.89 17.54
CA ASN A 226 -27.59 -2.81 16.77
C ASN A 226 -26.68 -3.76 15.99
N LYS A 227 -27.05 -5.04 15.92
CA LYS A 227 -26.38 -6.10 15.17
C LYS A 227 -27.25 -6.51 13.99
N GLU A 228 -26.68 -6.40 12.81
CA GLU A 228 -27.27 -6.82 11.54
C GLU A 228 -26.28 -7.79 10.89
N ASP A 229 -26.62 -9.08 10.92
CA ASP A 229 -25.74 -10.18 10.49
C ASP A 229 -24.34 -10.13 11.13
N ASN A 230 -23.33 -9.70 10.35
CA ASN A 230 -21.92 -9.61 10.75
C ASN A 230 -21.48 -8.18 11.05
N GLU A 231 -22.42 -7.22 11.04
CA GLU A 231 -22.18 -5.82 11.33
C GLU A 231 -22.74 -5.44 12.71
N ILE A 232 -21.96 -4.70 13.50
CA ILE A 232 -22.44 -3.99 14.68
C ILE A 232 -22.39 -2.50 14.42
N VAL A 233 -23.55 -1.85 14.49
CA VAL A 233 -23.72 -0.41 14.39
C VAL A 233 -23.78 0.20 15.78
N ILE A 234 -22.85 1.10 16.08
CA ILE A 234 -22.83 1.83 17.36
C ILE A 234 -23.80 3.01 17.25
N ILE A 235 -24.82 3.00 18.10
CA ILE A 235 -25.90 4.00 18.07
C ILE A 235 -25.57 5.18 18.98
N ASP A 236 -25.29 4.92 20.26
CA ASP A 236 -25.02 5.99 21.23
C ASP A 236 -24.43 5.48 22.54
N LYS A 237 -24.00 6.40 23.42
CA LYS A 237 -23.69 6.07 24.81
C LYS A 237 -24.98 5.85 25.61
N ILE A 238 -25.04 4.76 26.38
CA ILE A 238 -26.21 4.47 27.23
C ILE A 238 -26.43 5.57 28.28
N SER A 239 -25.35 6.14 28.83
CA SER A 239 -25.41 7.24 29.80
C SER A 239 -26.10 8.49 29.22
N GLU A 240 -25.83 8.82 27.96
CA GLU A 240 -26.46 9.97 27.29
C GLU A 240 -27.95 9.72 27.02
N ILE A 241 -28.31 8.50 26.61
CA ILE A 241 -29.72 8.12 26.45
C ILE A 241 -30.44 8.20 27.79
N ALA A 242 -29.87 7.65 28.86
CA ALA A 242 -30.49 7.68 30.18
C ALA A 242 -30.70 9.11 30.69
N ASN A 243 -29.74 10.02 30.46
CA ASN A 243 -29.86 11.43 30.85
C ASN A 243 -31.03 12.13 30.14
N SER A 244 -31.33 11.76 28.89
CA SER A 244 -32.45 12.35 28.14
C SER A 244 -33.84 12.02 28.71
N TYR A 245 -33.96 10.99 29.55
CA TYR A 245 -35.20 10.62 30.25
C TYR A 245 -35.25 11.09 31.71
N ILE A 246 -34.17 11.71 32.20
CA ILE A 246 -34.07 12.21 33.59
C ILE A 246 -34.22 13.74 33.63
N THR A 247 -34.13 14.42 32.49
CA THR A 247 -34.50 15.84 32.37
C THR A 247 -36.00 16.02 32.19
N ASP A 248 -36.73 15.95 33.31
CA ASP A 248 -38.02 16.63 33.58
C ASP A 248 -38.06 17.03 35.06
#